data_AF-A0A8J7TX14-F1
#
_entry.id   AF-A0A8J7TX14-F1
#
_cell.length_a   1.000
_cell.length_b   1.000
_cell.length_c   1.000
_cell.angle_alpha   90.00
_cell.angle_beta   90.00
_cell.angle_gamma   90.00
#
_symmetry.space_group_name_H-M   'P 1'
#
loop_
_entity.id
_entity.type
_entity.pdbx_description
1 polymer ?
#
loop_
_entity_poly.entity_id
_entity_poly.type
_entity_poly.pdbx_seq_one_letter_code
_entity_poly.pdbx_strand_id
1 'polypeptide(L)'
;MDSASKTRPAAGVVTIKIGIAHVAVMDPPVPGLRPLLEYPVRGTEPGDPTGWREAVIDMLGWQPDIKGRVAFPEGLVGLVRRRLRDLGYRVRVDDGRADCPEFVRDDRFIEALT
;
A
#
# COMPACT_ATOMS: atom_id res chain seq x y z
N MET A 1 -14.03 27.85 -15.47
CA MET A 1 -15.04 26.99 -14.82
C MET A 1 -15.23 25.81 -15.74
N ASP A 2 -14.38 24.79 -15.62
CA ASP A 2 -14.49 23.59 -16.44
C ASP A 2 -14.95 22.43 -15.58
N SER A 3 -16.16 21.97 -15.92
CA SER A 3 -16.85 20.86 -15.30
C SER A 3 -15.99 19.62 -15.37
N ALA A 4 -15.40 19.26 -14.23
CA ALA A 4 -14.80 17.96 -13.99
C ALA A 4 -15.89 16.89 -14.21
N SER A 5 -15.90 16.32 -15.42
CA SER A 5 -16.64 15.10 -15.72
C SER A 5 -16.11 14.01 -14.80
N LYS A 6 -16.82 13.84 -13.68
CA LYS A 6 -16.61 12.78 -12.71
C LYS A 6 -17.08 11.49 -13.37
N THR A 7 -16.29 10.99 -14.31
CA THR A 7 -16.51 9.70 -14.96
C THR A 7 -16.36 8.64 -13.88
N ARG A 8 -17.49 8.24 -13.31
CA ARG A 8 -17.59 7.10 -12.41
C ARG A 8 -17.08 5.90 -13.22
N PRO A 9 -15.94 5.28 -12.86
CA PRO A 9 -15.45 4.14 -13.61
C PRO A 9 -16.52 3.05 -13.52
N ALA A 10 -16.90 2.49 -14.68
CA ALA A 10 -17.79 1.32 -14.74
C ALA A 10 -17.25 0.27 -13.76
N ALA A 11 -18.13 -0.31 -12.93
CA ALA A 11 -17.77 -1.18 -11.80
C ALA A 11 -16.78 -2.28 -12.19
N GLY A 12 -15.50 -1.95 -12.14
CA GLY A 12 -14.40 -2.77 -12.61
C GLY A 12 -13.98 -3.74 -11.52
N VAL A 13 -13.37 -4.85 -11.93
CA VAL A 13 -12.68 -5.76 -11.02
C VAL A 13 -11.24 -5.30 -10.89
N VAL A 14 -10.79 -5.10 -9.66
CA VAL A 14 -9.40 -4.84 -9.30
C VAL A 14 -8.84 -6.08 -8.62
N THR A 15 -7.68 -6.55 -9.08
CA THR A 15 -6.97 -7.66 -8.45
C THR A 15 -5.81 -7.11 -7.64
N ILE A 16 -5.70 -7.55 -6.39
CA ILE A 16 -4.56 -7.28 -5.51
C ILE A 16 -3.83 -8.60 -5.30
N LYS A 17 -2.58 -8.69 -5.75
CA LYS A 17 -1.72 -9.87 -5.54
C LYS A 17 -0.73 -9.59 -4.43
N ILE A 18 -0.67 -10.44 -3.41
CA ILE A 18 0.30 -10.34 -2.32
C ILE A 18 1.43 -11.33 -2.60
N GLY A 19 2.65 -10.81 -2.72
CA GLY A 19 3.85 -11.63 -2.92
C GLY A 19 4.54 -11.99 -1.61
N ILE A 20 5.51 -12.90 -1.71
CA ILE A 20 6.29 -13.45 -0.58
C ILE A 20 7.09 -12.37 0.16
N ALA A 21 7.45 -11.26 -0.50
CA ALA A 21 8.18 -10.14 0.10
C ALA A 21 7.29 -9.14 0.85
N HIS A 22 6.06 -9.53 1.24
CA HIS A 22 5.09 -8.66 1.91
C HIS A 22 4.72 -7.39 1.11
N VAL A 23 4.80 -7.49 -0.22
CA VAL A 23 4.42 -6.44 -1.17
C VAL A 23 3.15 -6.86 -1.88
N ALA A 24 2.16 -5.97 -1.88
CA ALA A 24 0.93 -6.11 -2.64
C ALA A 24 1.02 -5.32 -3.96
N VAL A 25 0.54 -5.91 -5.05
CA VAL A 25 0.47 -5.27 -6.38
C VAL A 25 -0.98 -5.23 -6.84
N MET A 26 -1.45 -4.04 -7.22
CA MET A 26 -2.80 -3.78 -7.70
C MET A 26 -2.86 -3.57 -9.22
N ASP A 27 -3.83 -4.24 -9.85
CA ASP A 27 -4.06 -4.20 -11.30
C ASP A 27 -5.57 -4.23 -11.62
N PRO A 28 -6.13 -3.27 -12.39
CA PRO A 28 -5.46 -2.08 -12.93
C PRO A 28 -5.16 -1.01 -11.85
N PRO A 29 -4.24 -0.07 -12.12
CA PRO A 29 -4.02 1.07 -11.23
C PRO A 29 -5.28 1.95 -11.15
N VAL A 30 -5.67 2.33 -9.93
CA VAL A 30 -6.82 3.22 -9.69
C VAL A 30 -6.33 4.59 -9.21
N PRO A 31 -6.46 5.66 -10.02
CA PRO A 31 -5.91 6.98 -9.68
C PRO A 31 -6.40 7.56 -8.34
N GLY A 32 -7.64 7.27 -7.95
CA GLY A 32 -8.24 7.75 -6.70
C GLY A 32 -7.68 7.14 -5.40
N LEU A 33 -6.69 6.24 -5.50
CA LEU A 33 -6.03 5.60 -4.35
C LEU A 33 -4.67 6.20 -4.00
N ARG A 34 -4.05 7.00 -4.87
CA ARG A 34 -2.74 7.61 -4.58
C ARG A 34 -2.71 8.42 -3.28
N PRO A 35 -3.71 9.28 -2.98
CA PRO A 35 -3.74 10.03 -1.72
C PRO A 35 -3.92 9.16 -0.47
N LEU A 36 -4.36 7.91 -0.61
CA LEU A 36 -4.48 6.96 0.50
C LEU A 36 -3.13 6.28 0.82
N LEU A 37 -2.26 6.23 -0.18
CA LEU A 37 -0.95 5.61 -0.13
C LEU A 37 0.16 6.66 0.05
N GLU A 38 -0.20 7.93 0.13
CA GLU A 38 0.67 9.05 0.44
C GLU A 38 0.35 9.51 1.87
N TYR A 39 1.36 9.65 2.72
CA TYR A 39 1.16 10.18 4.06
C TYR A 39 2.30 11.10 4.47
N PRO A 40 1.98 12.24 5.12
CA PRO A 40 3.00 13.15 5.62
C PRO A 40 3.69 12.53 6.84
N VAL A 41 5.01 12.56 6.85
CA VAL A 41 5.83 12.16 7.99
C VAL A 41 6.69 13.34 8.41
N ARG A 42 6.80 13.57 9.71
CA ARG A 42 7.77 14.53 10.25
C ARG A 42 9.15 13.91 10.10
N GLY A 43 9.99 14.56 9.32
CA GLY A 43 11.38 14.21 9.14
C GLY A 43 12.28 15.41 9.39
N THR A 44 13.56 15.23 9.11
CA THR A 44 14.54 16.30 9.09
C THR A 44 15.15 16.39 7.70
N GLU A 45 15.36 17.61 7.23
CA GLU A 45 16.09 17.86 5.99
C GLU A 45 17.27 18.79 6.28
N PRO A 46 18.32 18.78 5.43
CA PRO A 46 19.41 19.74 5.57
C PRO A 46 18.86 21.18 5.56
N GLY A 47 19.19 21.94 6.59
CA GLY A 47 18.96 23.38 6.64
C GLY A 47 20.17 24.18 6.15
N ASP A 48 20.01 25.51 6.13
CA ASP A 48 21.06 26.53 5.97
C ASP A 48 22.32 26.22 6.85
N PRO A 49 23.50 26.83 6.60
CA PRO A 49 24.81 26.17 6.48
C PRO A 49 25.36 25.39 7.70
N THR A 50 24.64 25.29 8.81
CA THR A 50 25.07 24.63 10.05
C THR A 50 24.02 23.75 10.73
N GLY A 51 22.86 23.47 10.14
CA GLY A 51 21.80 22.74 10.87
C GLY A 51 20.87 21.85 10.07
N TRP A 52 20.13 21.00 10.79
CA TRP A 52 18.97 20.27 10.28
C TRP A 52 17.70 21.00 10.69
N ARG A 53 16.69 21.05 9.83
CA ARG A 53 15.38 21.61 10.16
C ARG A 53 14.30 20.54 10.09
N GLU A 54 13.27 20.71 10.90
CA GLU A 54 12.06 19.88 10.84
C GLU A 54 11.36 20.15 9.49
N ALA A 55 10.99 19.07 8.81
CA ALA A 55 10.27 19.10 7.55
C ALA A 55 9.13 18.09 7.57
N VAL A 56 8.07 18.39 6.81
CA VAL A 56 7.05 17.41 6.49
C VAL A 56 7.43 16.78 5.16
N ILE A 57 7.71 15.49 5.17
CA ILE A 57 8.10 14.71 4.00
C ILE A 57 6.90 13.85 3.61
N ASP A 58 6.45 13.97 2.36
CA ASP A 58 5.43 13.08 1.82
C ASP A 58 6.07 11.73 1.53
N MET A 59 5.75 10.73 2.35
CA MET A 59 6.18 9.36 2.12
C MET A 59 5.24 8.69 1.13
N LEU A 60 5.82 8.18 0.05
CA LEU A 60 5.15 7.30 -0.90
C LEU A 60 5.08 5.89 -0.30
N GLY A 61 3.94 5.53 0.28
CA GLY A 61 3.58 4.16 0.63
C GLY A 61 3.25 3.29 -0.60
N TRP A 62 3.64 3.73 -1.80
CA TRP A 62 3.46 3.00 -3.05
C TRP A 62 4.53 3.35 -4.08
N GLN A 63 4.75 2.45 -5.04
CA GLN A 63 5.61 2.68 -6.19
C GLN A 63 5.05 1.97 -7.43
N PRO A 64 5.29 2.49 -8.66
CA PRO A 64 4.99 1.74 -9.86
C PRO A 64 5.93 0.54 -9.99
N ASP A 65 5.40 -0.62 -10.37
CA ASP A 65 6.23 -1.76 -10.75
C ASP A 65 6.73 -1.64 -12.21
N ILE A 66 7.53 -2.61 -12.66
CA ILE A 66 8.05 -2.67 -14.03
C ILE A 66 6.98 -2.70 -15.13
N LYS A 67 5.71 -2.96 -14.78
CA LYS A 67 4.55 -2.99 -15.67
C LYS A 67 3.62 -1.78 -15.47
N GLY A 68 4.03 -0.79 -14.67
CA GLY A 68 3.22 0.40 -14.36
C GLY A 68 2.04 0.14 -13.40
N ARG A 69 2.01 -1.01 -12.72
CA ARG A 69 1.01 -1.36 -11.70
C ARG A 69 1.40 -0.73 -10.37
N VAL A 70 0.44 -0.54 -9.47
CA VAL A 70 0.70 0.09 -8.16
C VAL A 70 1.11 -0.99 -7.16
N ALA A 71 2.35 -0.93 -6.69
CA ALA A 71 2.88 -1.76 -5.62
C ALA A 71 2.88 -1.00 -4.29
N PHE A 72 2.52 -1.64 -3.18
CA PHE A 72 2.45 -1.05 -1.84
C PHE A 72 2.64 -2.12 -0.74
N PRO A 73 2.96 -1.74 0.51
CA PRO A 73 3.08 -2.70 1.61
C PRO A 73 1.78 -3.47 1.85
N GLU A 74 1.87 -4.79 2.06
CA GLU A 74 0.68 -5.64 2.24
C GLU A 74 -0.21 -5.23 3.41
N GLY A 75 0.35 -4.59 4.44
CA GLY A 75 -0.41 -4.13 5.61
C GLY A 75 -1.49 -3.13 5.24
N LEU A 76 -1.36 -2.46 4.08
CA LEU A 76 -2.34 -1.51 3.57
C LEU A 76 -3.45 -2.17 2.74
N VAL A 77 -3.40 -3.48 2.47
CA VAL A 77 -4.41 -4.18 1.64
C VAL A 77 -5.82 -4.01 2.19
N GLY A 78 -6.00 -4.08 3.52
CA GLY A 78 -7.30 -3.87 4.15
C GLY A 78 -7.86 -2.46 3.88
N LEU A 79 -7.01 -1.45 4.01
CA LEU A 79 -7.35 -0.05 3.78
C LEU A 79 -7.67 0.22 2.29
N VAL A 80 -6.81 -0.26 1.38
CA VAL A 80 -6.98 -0.15 -0.07
C VAL A 80 -8.26 -0.84 -0.53
N ARG A 81 -8.52 -2.07 -0.03
CA ARG A 81 -9.74 -2.82 -0.34
C ARG A 81 -11.00 -2.10 0.09
N ARG A 82 -11.00 -1.49 1.29
CA ARG A 82 -12.14 -0.69 1.76
C ARG A 82 -12.39 0.49 0.83
N ARG A 83 -11.34 1.26 0.53
CA ARG A 83 -11.47 2.44 -0.33
C ARG A 83 -11.93 2.08 -1.75
N LEU A 84 -11.44 0.98 -2.33
CA LEU A 84 -11.88 0.48 -3.62
C LEU A 84 -13.39 0.17 -3.65
N ARG A 85 -13.90 -0.47 -2.58
CA ARG A 85 -15.33 -0.75 -2.45
C ARG A 85 -16.16 0.53 -2.32
N ASP A 86 -15.70 1.51 -1.56
CA ASP A 86 -16.35 2.82 -1.44
C ASP A 86 -16.43 3.53 -2.80
N LEU A 87 -15.45 3.29 -3.68
CA LEU A 87 -15.41 3.80 -5.05
C LEU A 87 -16.24 2.96 -6.03
N GLY A 88 -16.85 1.86 -5.60
CA GLY A 88 -17.70 0.98 -6.42
C GLY A 88 -16.99 -0.14 -7.15
N TYR A 89 -15.72 -0.42 -6.81
CA TYR A 89 -14.96 -1.52 -7.42
C TYR A 89 -15.21 -2.86 -6.70
N ARG A 90 -15.18 -3.94 -7.47
CA ARG A 90 -15.06 -5.30 -6.92
C ARG A 90 -13.58 -5.61 -6.74
N VAL A 91 -13.21 -6.17 -5.59
CA VAL A 91 -11.81 -6.45 -5.25
C VAL A 91 -11.62 -7.95 -5.10
N ARG A 92 -10.71 -8.52 -5.89
CA ARG A 92 -10.18 -9.88 -5.71
C ARG A 92 -8.81 -9.79 -5.06
N VAL A 93 -8.60 -10.54 -3.99
CA VAL A 93 -7.29 -10.67 -3.35
C VAL A 93 -6.76 -12.06 -3.64
N ASP A 94 -5.53 -12.12 -4.14
CA ASP A 94 -4.79 -13.33 -4.47
C ASP A 94 -3.53 -13.32 -3.59
N ASP A 95 -3.54 -14.15 -2.56
CA ASP A 95 -2.50 -14.16 -1.52
C ASP A 95 -1.52 -15.31 -1.77
N GLY A 96 -0.45 -15.01 -2.50
CA GLY A 96 0.59 -15.98 -2.82
C GLY A 96 1.53 -16.30 -1.65
N ARG A 97 1.30 -15.72 -0.46
CA ARG A 97 2.04 -16.09 0.76
C ARG A 97 1.51 -17.38 1.38
N ALA A 98 0.27 -17.75 1.08
CA ALA A 98 -0.34 -18.99 1.58
C ALA A 98 0.45 -20.26 1.16
N ASP A 99 1.27 -20.14 0.10
CA ASP A 99 2.14 -21.21 -0.38
C ASP A 99 3.50 -21.27 0.37
N CYS A 100 3.77 -20.32 1.28
CA CYS A 100 4.94 -20.35 2.16
C CYS A 100 4.59 -20.98 3.51
N PRO A 101 5.51 -21.77 4.11
CA PRO A 101 5.29 -22.32 5.44
C PRO A 101 5.08 -21.18 6.43
N GLU A 102 3.97 -21.23 7.18
CA GLU A 102 3.71 -20.28 8.25
C GLU A 102 4.86 -20.33 9.28
N PHE A 103 5.30 -19.16 9.73
CA PHE A 103 6.18 -19.09 10.89
C PHE A 103 5.39 -19.54 12.12
N VAL A 104 5.56 -20.81 12.49
CA VAL A 104 4.96 -21.37 13.69
C VAL A 104 5.77 -20.89 14.89
N ARG A 105 5.07 -20.30 15.86
CA ARG A 105 5.65 -19.97 17.16
C ARG A 105 6.18 -21.25 17.81
N ASP A 106 7.49 -21.31 18.07
CA ASP A 106 8.07 -22.44 18.80
C ASP A 106 7.93 -22.21 20.31
N ASP A 107 6.82 -22.70 20.86
CA ASP A 107 6.55 -22.59 22.30
C ASP A 107 7.61 -23.29 23.16
N ARG A 108 8.28 -24.34 22.64
CA ARG A 108 9.37 -25.03 23.36
C ARG A 108 10.61 -24.15 23.48
N PHE A 109 10.90 -23.35 22.46
CA PHE A 109 11.98 -22.36 22.53
C PHE A 109 11.67 -21.23 23.53
N ILE A 110 10.42 -20.76 23.55
CA ILE A 110 10.00 -19.67 24.46
C ILE A 110 10.02 -20.14 25.92
N GLU A 111 9.52 -21.35 26.20
CA GLU A 111 9.54 -21.93 27.54
C GLU A 111 10.96 -22.16 28.07
N ALA A 112 11.94 -22.41 27.20
CA ALA A 112 13.34 -22.58 27.59
C ALA A 112 14.05 -21.26 27.96
N LEU A 113 13.44 -20.10 27.70
CA LEU A 113 13.98 -18.77 28.02
C LEU A 113 13.40 -18.16 29.31
N THR A 114 12.42 -18.83 29.94
CA THR A 114 11.77 -18.44 31.20
C THR A 114 12.18 -19.35 32.35
#